data_AF-A0A1D2I4T5-F1
#
_entry.id   AF-A0A1D2I4T5-F1
#
_cell.length_a   1.000
_cell.length_b   1.000
_cell.length_c   1.000
_cell.angle_alpha   90.00
_cell.angle_beta   90.00
_cell.angle_gamma   90.00
#
_symmetry.space_group_name_H-M   'P 1'
#
loop_
_entity.id
_entity.type
_entity.pdbx_description
1 polymer ?
#
loop_
_entity_poly.entity_id
_entity_poly.type
_entity_poly.pdbx_seq_one_letter_code
_entity_poly.pdbx_strand_id
1 'polypeptide(L)'
;MEESTQSTVSRTDSSALLMLPLPQVIGLTETQRRGAECVWCETPLTAETARDLGERPTSDGTRIWPRGCTPCVCTESRRVFSLHSRSCQRCLRSEQGCPDRRALRALALEDRRETGQ
;
A
#
# COMPACT_ATOMS: atom_id res chain seq x y z
N MET A 1 20.28 18.63 26.08
CA MET A 1 18.80 18.68 26.06
C MET A 1 18.39 18.10 24.71
N GLU A 2 18.07 16.81 24.76
CA GLU A 2 17.44 15.94 23.76
C GLU A 2 17.83 16.02 22.29
N GLU A 3 18.73 15.08 21.96
CA GLU A 3 18.66 14.19 20.80
C GLU A 3 17.21 13.90 20.35
N SER A 4 16.86 14.29 19.13
CA SER A 4 15.66 13.85 18.45
C SER A 4 16.00 13.59 17.00
N THR A 5 16.60 12.43 16.78
CA THR A 5 16.70 11.73 15.50
C THR A 5 15.29 11.38 15.02
N GLN A 6 14.60 12.38 14.48
CA GLN A 6 13.38 12.17 13.73
C GLN A 6 13.76 11.47 12.43
N SER A 7 13.73 10.14 12.44
CA SER A 7 13.62 9.30 11.25
C SER A 7 12.47 9.84 10.39
N THR A 8 12.81 10.73 9.46
CA THR A 8 11.91 11.41 8.52
C THR A 8 11.79 10.60 7.24
N VAL A 9 11.84 9.28 7.37
CA VAL A 9 11.49 8.36 6.30
C VAL A 9 10.13 7.76 6.64
N SER A 10 9.19 7.89 5.70
CA SER A 10 8.09 6.94 5.51
C SER A 10 6.67 7.25 6.02
N ARG A 11 6.39 8.39 6.69
CA ARG A 11 5.02 8.67 7.20
C ARG A 11 3.97 8.92 6.09
N THR A 12 4.40 9.35 4.90
CA THR A 12 3.49 9.57 3.74
C THR A 12 3.18 8.28 2.98
N ASP A 13 4.11 7.33 3.03
CA ASP A 13 4.12 6.07 2.31
C ASP A 13 3.09 5.11 2.93
N SER A 14 2.99 5.09 4.26
CA SER A 14 2.01 4.29 5.01
C SER A 14 0.56 4.66 4.69
N SER A 15 0.24 5.96 4.59
CA SER A 15 -1.12 6.41 4.30
C SER A 15 -1.58 6.02 2.91
N ALA A 16 -0.68 6.01 1.91
CA ALA A 16 -1.03 5.60 0.56
C ALA A 16 -1.20 4.08 0.43
N LEU A 17 -0.43 3.28 1.19
CA LEU A 17 -0.62 1.83 1.26
C LEU A 17 -1.99 1.47 1.87
N LEU A 18 -2.45 2.24 2.86
CA LEU A 18 -3.79 2.13 3.44
C LEU A 18 -4.93 2.52 2.47
N MET A 19 -4.63 3.24 1.38
CA MET A 19 -5.63 3.58 0.35
C MET A 19 -5.84 2.45 -0.66
N LEU A 20 -4.97 1.43 -0.68
CA LEU A 20 -5.11 0.33 -1.62
C LEU A 20 -6.30 -0.56 -1.21
N PRO A 21 -7.21 -0.88 -2.14
CA PRO A 21 -8.28 -1.81 -1.86
C PRO A 21 -7.70 -3.21 -1.67
N LEU A 22 -8.14 -3.86 -0.61
CA LEU A 22 -7.82 -5.26 -0.38
C LEU A 22 -8.93 -6.14 -0.97
N PRO A 23 -8.58 -7.34 -1.45
CA PRO A 23 -9.58 -8.36 -1.74
C PRO A 23 -10.36 -8.70 -0.47
N GLN A 24 -11.57 -9.23 -0.65
CA GLN A 24 -12.46 -9.59 0.45
C GLN A 24 -11.77 -10.57 1.38
N VAL A 25 -11.72 -10.24 2.68
CA VAL A 25 -11.00 -11.01 3.70
C VAL A 25 -11.49 -12.46 3.78
N ILE A 26 -12.78 -12.69 3.52
CA ILE A 26 -13.38 -14.03 3.51
C ILE A 26 -12.75 -14.97 2.46
N GLY A 27 -12.13 -14.41 1.41
CA GLY A 27 -11.44 -15.17 0.37
C GLY A 27 -9.94 -15.36 0.63
N LEU A 28 -9.40 -14.84 1.74
CA LEU A 28 -7.98 -14.93 2.04
C LEU A 28 -7.64 -16.19 2.84
N THR A 29 -6.55 -16.84 2.43
CA THR A 29 -5.94 -17.91 3.20
C THR A 29 -5.44 -17.39 4.55
N GLU A 30 -5.24 -18.29 5.51
CA GLU A 30 -4.68 -17.92 6.80
C GLU A 30 -3.27 -17.34 6.69
N THR A 31 -2.49 -17.83 5.73
CA THR A 31 -1.14 -17.37 5.41
C THR A 31 -1.12 -15.95 4.85
N GLN A 32 -2.07 -15.60 3.97
CA GLN A 32 -2.27 -14.23 3.49
C GLN A 32 -2.73 -13.30 4.62
N ARG A 33 -3.65 -13.74 5.49
CA ARG A 33 -4.11 -12.97 6.65
C ARG A 33 -2.99 -12.66 7.64
N ARG A 34 -2.02 -13.57 7.79
CA ARG A 34 -0.81 -13.39 8.61
C ARG A 34 0.28 -12.55 7.92
N GLY A 35 0.11 -12.22 6.64
CA GLY A 35 1.09 -11.45 5.87
C GLY A 35 2.33 -12.25 5.45
N ALA A 36 2.26 -13.59 5.44
CA ALA A 36 3.33 -14.45 4.95
C ALA A 36 3.26 -14.65 3.42
N GLU A 37 2.10 -14.42 2.81
CA GLU A 37 1.88 -14.46 1.36
C GLU A 37 1.27 -13.15 0.89
N CYS A 38 1.49 -12.85 -0.40
CA CYS A 38 0.88 -11.71 -1.06
C CYS A 38 -0.64 -11.83 -1.04
N VAL A 39 -1.29 -10.79 -0.54
CA VAL A 39 -2.76 -10.72 -0.48
C VAL A 39 -3.44 -10.79 -1.86
N TRP A 40 -2.72 -10.51 -2.95
CA TRP A 40 -3.28 -10.51 -4.32
C TRP A 40 -2.89 -11.72 -5.17
N CYS A 41 -1.66 -12.21 -5.05
CA CYS A 41 -1.13 -13.27 -5.94
C CYS A 41 -0.64 -14.51 -5.20
N GLU A 42 -0.84 -14.58 -3.89
CA GLU A 42 -0.50 -15.73 -3.03
C GLU A 42 1.00 -16.09 -3.00
N THR A 43 1.86 -15.32 -3.66
CA THR A 43 3.30 -15.56 -3.64
C THR A 43 3.85 -15.40 -2.23
N PRO A 44 4.69 -16.34 -1.73
CA PRO A 44 5.33 -16.22 -0.43
C PRO A 44 6.20 -14.96 -0.37
N LEU A 45 6.06 -14.23 0.72
CA LEU A 45 6.77 -12.98 0.96
C LEU A 45 7.97 -13.20 1.87
N THR A 46 9.08 -12.58 1.52
CA THR A 46 10.25 -12.47 2.41
C THR A 46 10.20 -11.15 3.17
N ALA A 47 10.94 -11.03 4.27
CA ALA A 47 11.03 -9.78 5.03
C ALA A 47 11.49 -8.59 4.17
N GLU A 48 12.24 -8.85 3.09
CA GLU A 48 12.77 -7.84 2.17
C GLU A 48 11.74 -7.39 1.11
N THR A 49 10.84 -8.29 0.70
CA THR A 49 9.89 -8.05 -0.41
C THR A 49 8.48 -7.74 0.05
N ALA A 50 8.18 -7.99 1.33
CA ALA A 50 6.87 -7.76 1.91
C ALA A 50 6.64 -6.27 2.17
N ARG A 51 5.62 -5.70 1.53
CA ARG A 51 5.13 -4.35 1.82
C ARG A 51 3.94 -4.44 2.75
N ASP A 52 4.04 -3.76 3.88
CA ASP A 52 2.99 -3.70 4.89
C ASP A 52 1.83 -2.81 4.41
N LEU A 53 0.62 -3.37 4.34
CA LEU A 53 -0.58 -2.63 3.90
C LEU A 53 -1.35 -2.02 5.08
N GLY A 54 -0.70 -1.96 6.24
CA GLY A 54 -1.25 -1.51 7.51
C GLY A 54 -2.21 -2.50 8.15
N GLU A 55 -2.57 -2.23 9.41
CA GLU A 55 -3.57 -3.02 10.11
C GLU A 55 -4.96 -2.81 9.49
N ARG A 56 -5.73 -3.89 9.35
CA ARG A 56 -7.11 -3.82 8.88
C ARG A 56 -8.04 -4.62 9.78
N PRO A 57 -9.17 -4.04 10.20
CA PRO A 57 -10.20 -4.79 10.88
C PRO A 57 -10.89 -5.72 9.87
N THR A 58 -11.16 -6.95 10.30
CA THR A 58 -11.99 -7.89 9.55
C THR A 58 -13.42 -7.86 10.07
N SER A 59 -14.38 -8.31 9.27
CA SER A 59 -15.79 -8.39 9.67
C SER A 59 -16.04 -9.31 10.87
N ASP A 60 -15.12 -10.23 11.14
CA ASP A 60 -15.13 -11.16 12.28
C ASP A 60 -14.56 -10.53 13.57
N GLY A 61 -14.10 -9.28 13.53
CA GLY A 61 -13.50 -8.59 14.67
C GLY A 61 -12.02 -8.89 14.89
N THR A 62 -11.45 -9.83 14.14
CA THR A 62 -10.01 -10.09 14.12
C THR A 62 -9.27 -8.97 13.38
N ARG A 63 -8.07 -8.59 13.84
CA ARG A 63 -7.17 -7.69 13.10
C ARG A 63 -6.21 -8.50 12.25
N ILE A 64 -6.02 -8.08 11.00
CA ILE A 64 -5.03 -8.66 10.09
C ILE A 64 -3.99 -7.62 9.71
N TRP A 65 -2.79 -8.11 9.39
CA TRP A 65 -1.68 -7.30 8.87
C TRP A 65 -1.33 -7.80 7.47
N PRO A 66 -2.20 -7.53 6.47
CA PRO A 66 -1.99 -8.00 5.12
C PRO A 66 -0.73 -7.38 4.54
N ARG A 67 0.03 -8.21 3.83
CA ARG A 67 1.22 -7.78 3.12
C ARG A 67 1.08 -8.07 1.63
N GLY A 68 1.73 -7.25 0.82
CA GLY A 68 1.76 -7.39 -0.63
C GLY A 68 3.18 -7.47 -1.14
N CYS A 69 3.39 -8.16 -2.25
CA CYS A 69 4.64 -8.06 -2.99
C CYS A 69 4.70 -6.71 -3.74
N THR A 70 5.90 -6.18 -3.93
CA THR A 70 6.15 -4.94 -4.67
C THR A 70 5.38 -4.82 -6.00
N PRO A 71 5.37 -5.81 -6.92
CA PRO A 71 4.69 -5.65 -8.21
C PRO A 71 3.17 -5.54 -8.08
N CYS A 72 2.55 -6.28 -7.16
CA CYS A 72 1.11 -6.17 -6.90
C CYS A 72 0.76 -4.82 -6.25
N VAL A 73 1.58 -4.36 -5.29
CA VAL A 73 1.42 -3.02 -4.68
C VAL A 73 1.50 -1.93 -5.75
N CYS A 74 2.48 -2.00 -6.65
CA CYS A 74 2.65 -1.03 -7.72
C CYS A 74 1.46 -1.05 -8.69
N THR A 75 0.98 -2.24 -9.06
CA THR A 75 -0.18 -2.42 -9.94
C THR A 75 -1.44 -1.83 -9.32
N GLU A 76 -1.73 -2.15 -8.07
CA GLU A 76 -2.92 -1.64 -7.39
C GLU A 76 -2.80 -0.13 -7.13
N SER A 77 -1.61 0.36 -6.80
CA SER A 77 -1.35 1.80 -6.66
C SER A 77 -1.61 2.56 -7.96
N ARG A 78 -1.22 2.02 -9.12
CA ARG A 78 -1.51 2.61 -10.44
C ARG A 78 -3.02 2.68 -10.71
N ARG A 79 -3.76 1.64 -10.33
CA ARG A 79 -5.22 1.58 -10.46
C ARG A 79 -5.90 2.63 -9.58
N VAL A 80 -5.56 2.67 -8.29
CA VAL A 80 -6.13 3.63 -7.32
C VAL A 80 -5.74 5.06 -7.69
N PHE A 81 -4.50 5.31 -8.08
CA PHE A 81 -4.05 6.60 -8.60
C PHE A 81 -4.92 7.09 -9.76
N SER A 82 -5.17 6.20 -10.74
CA SER A 82 -5.96 6.54 -11.93
C SER A 82 -7.40 6.89 -11.56
N LEU A 83 -8.03 6.11 -10.67
CA LEU A 83 -9.38 6.40 -10.17
C LEU A 83 -9.44 7.69 -9.36
N HIS A 84 -8.51 7.87 -8.42
CA HIS A 84 -8.44 9.05 -7.55
C HIS A 84 -8.30 10.34 -8.37
N SER A 85 -7.46 10.33 -9.42
CA SER A 85 -7.24 11.50 -10.28
C SER A 85 -8.51 11.99 -10.97
N ARG A 86 -9.49 11.11 -11.19
CA ARG A 86 -10.77 11.41 -11.87
C ARG A 86 -11.91 11.74 -10.91
N SER A 87 -11.80 11.37 -9.64
CA SER A 87 -12.89 11.51 -8.66
C SER A 87 -12.60 12.51 -7.53
N CYS A 88 -11.33 12.83 -7.28
CA CYS A 88 -10.95 13.74 -6.21
C CYS A 88 -11.18 15.21 -6.60
N GLN A 89 -12.03 15.91 -5.85
CA GLN A 89 -12.36 17.32 -6.11
C GLN A 89 -11.11 18.23 -6.12
N ARG A 90 -10.13 17.97 -5.25
CA ARG A 90 -8.86 18.72 -5.22
C ARG A 90 -8.05 18.52 -6.51
N CYS A 91 -8.06 17.30 -7.06
CA CYS A 91 -7.44 17.02 -8.36
C CYS A 91 -8.18 17.70 -9.52
N LEU A 92 -9.51 17.69 -9.49
CA LEU A 92 -10.35 18.25 -10.56
C LEU A 92 -10.38 19.79 -10.58
N ARG A 93 -10.28 20.45 -9.41
CA ARG A 93 -10.42 21.91 -9.27
C ARG A 93 -9.08 22.67 -9.33
N SER A 94 -7.96 22.00 -9.03
CA SER A 94 -6.54 22.40 -9.10
C SER A 94 -6.13 23.82 -8.70
N GLU A 95 -5.38 23.93 -7.59
CA GLU A 95 -4.21 24.86 -7.49
C GLU A 95 -3.09 24.29 -6.60
N GLN A 96 -3.42 23.49 -5.58
CA GLN A 96 -2.43 22.92 -4.67
C GLN A 96 -2.41 21.39 -4.85
N GLY A 97 -1.31 20.84 -5.38
CA GLY A 97 -1.15 19.41 -5.65
C GLY A 97 -1.72 18.51 -4.54
N CYS A 98 -2.46 17.47 -4.92
CA CYS A 98 -3.09 16.56 -3.98
C CYS A 98 -2.03 15.63 -3.34
N PRO A 99 -1.89 15.61 -2.00
CA PRO A 99 -0.91 14.78 -1.32
C PRO A 99 -1.16 13.29 -1.55
N ASP A 100 -2.43 12.85 -1.55
CA ASP A 100 -2.81 11.46 -1.80
C ASP A 100 -2.42 11.02 -3.22
N ARG A 101 -2.72 11.85 -4.23
CA ARG A 101 -2.30 11.61 -5.61
C ARG A 101 -0.78 11.50 -5.73
N ARG A 102 -0.03 12.33 -5.02
CA ARG A 102 1.44 12.30 -5.02
C ARG A 102 1.95 11.00 -4.39
N ALA A 103 1.40 10.62 -3.25
CA ALA A 103 1.80 9.41 -2.53
C ALA A 103 1.48 8.13 -3.32
N LEU A 104 0.29 8.04 -3.91
CA LEU A 104 -0.10 6.93 -4.79
C LEU A 104 0.80 6.83 -6.04
N ARG A 105 1.21 7.98 -6.61
CA ARG A 105 2.15 8.01 -7.74
C ARG A 105 3.54 7.53 -7.33
N ALA A 106 4.00 7.86 -6.13
CA ALA A 106 5.29 7.40 -5.62
C ALA A 106 5.29 5.86 -5.52
N LEU A 107 4.28 5.28 -4.85
CA LEU A 107 4.11 3.83 -4.74
C LEU A 107 4.05 3.15 -6.10
N ALA A 108 3.28 3.69 -7.04
CA ALA A 108 3.13 3.16 -8.40
C ALA A 108 4.44 3.07 -9.21
N LEU A 109 5.45 3.86 -8.83
CA LEU A 109 6.74 3.97 -9.52
C LEU A 109 7.89 3.27 -8.78
N GLU A 110 7.66 2.75 -7.56
CA GLU A 110 8.69 2.03 -6.79
C GLU A 110 9.21 0.77 -7.50
N ASP A 111 8.38 0.16 -8.37
CA ASP A 111 8.61 -1.02 -9.20
C ASP A 111 9.96 -1.05 -9.98
N ARG A 112 10.54 0.10 -10.31
CA ARG A 112 11.66 0.19 -11.27
C ARG A 112 13.02 -0.37 -10.77
N ARG A 113 13.12 -0.89 -9.55
CA ARG A 113 14.41 -1.30 -8.97
C ARG A 113 14.60 -2.80 -8.76
N GLU A 114 13.53 -3.60 -8.77
CA GLU A 114 13.57 -4.97 -8.24
C GLU A 114 13.16 -6.04 -9.26
N THR A 115 12.93 -5.70 -10.53
CA THR A 115 12.66 -6.71 -11.57
C THR A 115 13.97 -7.13 -12.24
N GLY A 116 14.68 -8.03 -11.58
CA GLY A 116 15.83 -8.74 -12.12
C GLY A 116 15.91 -10.12 -11.50
N GLN A 117 15.04 -11.03 -11.93
CA GLN A 117 15.16 -12.46 -11.67
C GLN A 117 15.01 -13.20 -13.00
#